data_AF-A0A7Y0GUU7-F1
#
_entry.id   AF-A0A7Y0GUU7-F1
#
_cell.length_a   1.000
_cell.length_b   1.000
_cell.length_c   1.000
_cell.angle_alpha   90.00
_cell.angle_beta   90.00
_cell.angle_gamma   90.00
#
_symmetry.space_group_name_H-M   'P 1'
#
loop_
_entity.id
_entity.type
_entity.pdbx_description
1 polymer ?
#
loop_
_entity_poly.entity_id
_entity_poly.type
_entity_poly.pdbx_seq_one_letter_code
_entity_poly.pdbx_strand_id
1 'polypeptide(L)'
;MDIDRRLHEAGQRWRESQGPALQPPDLASLGEDAPPRQWRKALAPMAAAAAVAAIIFGFVSVNGATTGAPQLPAGSLTTPVPSVSSTSTEPSTSAARRAAAAAAAAEAARARAAAEAAVYLQSFLASWQKDGLNAAGQKYLDPSMRADQTQGNLVLIAGTVTSTQPSTALGGWVSADHFTVIANFDLRFSGNFGAWGNGVSSRFVTFVRSSAAAPYQITFATGP
;
A
#
# COMPACT_ATOMS: atom_id res chain seq x y z
N MET A 1 26.85 16.44 9.80
CA MET A 1 25.86 17.01 8.86
C MET A 1 24.56 17.17 9.62
N ASP A 2 24.00 18.38 9.63
CA ASP A 2 22.88 18.76 10.50
C ASP A 2 21.55 18.49 9.78
N ILE A 3 20.86 17.41 10.19
CA ILE A 3 19.65 16.91 9.52
C ILE A 3 18.44 17.80 9.87
N ASP A 4 18.41 18.35 11.08
CA ASP A 4 17.35 19.23 11.56
C ASP A 4 17.29 20.53 10.76
N ARG A 5 18.46 21.08 10.40
CA ARG A 5 18.53 22.27 9.55
C ARG A 5 17.92 22.04 8.17
N ARG A 6 18.17 20.88 7.56
CA ARG A 6 17.65 20.54 6.22
C ARG A 6 16.15 20.31 6.22
N LEU A 7 15.60 19.72 7.28
CA LEU A 7 14.15 19.56 7.46
C LEU A 7 13.46 20.91 7.62
N HIS A 8 14.07 21.82 8.39
CA HIS A 8 13.53 23.17 8.58
C HIS A 8 13.52 23.97 7.27
N GLU A 9 14.61 23.92 6.50
CA GLU A 9 14.72 24.59 5.19
C GLU A 9 13.73 24.01 4.16
N ALA A 10 13.51 22.69 4.15
CA ALA A 10 12.54 22.05 3.27
C ALA A 10 11.09 22.44 3.61
N GLY A 11 10.76 22.57 4.90
CA GLY A 11 9.43 23.00 5.34
C GLY A 11 9.11 24.45 5.00
N GLN A 12 10.12 25.34 5.02
CA GLN A 12 9.97 26.74 4.59
C GLN A 12 9.71 26.83 3.08
N ARG A 13 10.51 26.13 2.26
CA ARG A 13 10.34 26.12 0.80
C ARG A 13 9.00 25.55 0.34
N TRP A 14 8.48 24.56 1.06
CA TRP A 14 7.15 24.02 0.78
C TRP A 14 6.06 25.07 0.99
N ARG A 15 6.11 25.83 2.10
CA ARG A 15 5.17 26.92 2.39
C ARG A 15 5.24 28.04 1.37
N GLU A 16 6.44 28.39 0.91
CA GLU A 16 6.64 29.42 -0.13
C GLU A 16 6.17 28.97 -1.51
N SER A 17 6.16 27.65 -1.78
CA SER A 17 5.69 27.08 -3.06
C SER A 17 4.17 26.98 -3.18
N GLN A 18 3.44 27.10 -2.07
CA GLN A 18 1.98 27.23 -2.10
C GLN A 18 1.66 28.68 -2.51
N GLY A 19 1.45 28.91 -3.81
CA GLY A 19 1.05 30.21 -4.35
C GLY A 19 -0.17 30.82 -3.64
N PRO A 20 -0.51 32.10 -3.92
CA PRO A 20 -1.54 32.83 -3.18
C PRO A 20 -2.87 32.04 -3.16
N ALA A 21 -3.42 31.87 -1.96
CA ALA A 21 -4.66 31.17 -1.74
C ALA A 21 -5.76 31.75 -2.64
N LEU A 22 -6.31 30.92 -3.52
CA LEU A 22 -7.41 31.29 -4.41
C LEU A 22 -8.60 31.72 -3.54
N GLN A 23 -8.99 32.99 -3.66
CA GLN A 23 -10.26 33.46 -3.11
C GLN A 23 -11.41 32.64 -3.72
N PRO A 24 -12.38 32.18 -2.92
CA PRO A 24 -13.57 31.55 -3.46
C PRO A 24 -14.38 32.57 -4.29
N PRO A 25 -14.99 32.16 -5.41
CA PRO A 25 -15.83 33.05 -6.21
C PRO A 25 -17.08 33.48 -5.44
N ASP A 26 -17.44 34.74 -5.60
CA ASP A 26 -18.61 35.38 -4.99
C ASP A 26 -19.91 34.71 -5.46
N LEU A 27 -20.78 34.36 -4.50
CA LEU A 27 -21.97 33.52 -4.71
C LEU A 27 -23.20 34.29 -5.21
N ALA A 28 -23.03 35.52 -5.70
CA ALA A 28 -24.15 36.37 -6.10
C ALA A 28 -24.65 36.20 -7.55
N SER A 29 -24.06 35.30 -8.35
CA SER A 29 -24.40 35.24 -9.78
C SER A 29 -24.33 33.83 -10.37
N LEU A 30 -25.29 32.97 -10.05
CA LEU A 30 -25.67 31.83 -10.90
C LEU A 30 -27.05 31.33 -10.48
N GLY A 31 -28.03 31.56 -11.35
CA GLY A 31 -29.43 31.22 -11.15
C GLY A 31 -29.70 29.72 -11.03
N GLU A 32 -30.88 29.45 -10.50
CA GLU A 32 -31.59 28.19 -10.41
C GLU A 32 -31.40 27.30 -11.66
N ASP A 33 -30.65 26.21 -11.49
CA ASP A 33 -30.97 24.83 -11.94
C ASP A 33 -29.68 23.98 -11.92
N ALA A 34 -29.45 23.25 -10.82
CA ALA A 34 -28.41 22.22 -10.79
C ALA A 34 -28.73 21.07 -9.81
N PRO A 35 -28.55 19.79 -10.22
CA PRO A 35 -28.90 18.60 -9.42
C PRO A 35 -28.02 18.41 -8.17
N PRO A 36 -28.46 17.59 -7.19
CA PRO A 36 -27.98 17.64 -5.81
C PRO A 36 -26.48 17.34 -5.64
N ARG A 37 -25.81 18.29 -4.96
CA ARG A 37 -24.36 18.41 -4.74
C ARG A 37 -23.80 17.50 -3.62
N GLN A 38 -24.28 16.27 -3.46
CA GLN A 38 -23.85 15.44 -2.30
C GLN A 38 -22.53 14.69 -2.52
N TRP A 39 -22.16 14.36 -3.77
CA TRP A 39 -20.94 13.62 -4.06
C TRP A 39 -19.65 14.47 -4.00
N ARG A 40 -19.75 15.80 -4.02
CA ARG A 40 -18.58 16.69 -4.01
C ARG A 40 -17.96 16.92 -2.63
N LYS A 41 -18.57 16.43 -1.55
CA LYS A 41 -18.00 16.54 -0.19
C LYS A 41 -16.95 15.46 0.13
N ALA A 42 -16.74 14.48 -0.74
CA ALA A 42 -15.71 13.45 -0.56
C ALA A 42 -14.32 13.83 -1.11
N LEU A 43 -14.16 15.05 -1.64
CA LEU A 43 -12.90 15.50 -2.25
C LEU A 43 -12.41 16.80 -1.60
N ALA A 44 -11.80 16.67 -0.43
CA ALA A 44 -10.72 17.54 0.04
C ALA A 44 -9.82 16.75 1.03
N PRO A 45 -8.49 16.94 0.98
CA PRO A 45 -7.51 15.87 1.17
C PRO A 45 -6.91 15.86 2.58
N MET A 46 -6.75 14.68 3.19
CA MET A 46 -5.78 14.53 4.28
C MET A 46 -4.42 14.16 3.72
N ALA A 47 -3.61 15.20 3.52
CA ALA A 47 -2.17 15.11 3.50
C ALA A 47 -1.67 14.80 4.92
N ALA A 48 -0.96 13.69 5.12
CA ALA A 48 0.17 13.54 6.05
C ALA A 48 0.57 12.06 6.15
N ALA A 49 1.67 11.69 5.48
CA ALA A 49 2.72 10.79 5.98
C ALA A 49 3.60 10.33 4.80
N ALA A 50 4.63 11.10 4.50
CA ALA A 50 5.76 10.66 3.69
C ALA A 50 7.04 10.80 4.52
N ALA A 51 7.63 9.67 4.89
CA ALA A 51 9.01 9.46 5.35
C ALA A 51 9.07 7.97 5.80
N VAL A 52 9.95 7.07 5.37
CA VAL A 52 11.31 7.15 4.82
C VAL A 52 11.53 5.87 3.99
N ALA A 53 12.08 5.97 2.79
CA ALA A 53 12.76 4.85 2.15
C ALA A 53 13.96 5.39 1.36
N ALA A 54 15.16 5.17 1.89
CA ALA A 54 16.39 5.36 1.12
C ALA A 54 17.40 4.28 1.50
N ILE A 55 18.12 3.85 0.46
CA ILE A 55 19.36 3.08 0.43
C ILE A 55 19.19 1.55 0.40
N ILE A 56 19.08 1.00 -0.83
CA ILE A 56 19.81 -0.23 -1.22
C ILE A 56 20.33 -0.07 -2.66
N PHE A 57 21.63 0.19 -2.78
CA PHE A 57 22.51 -0.15 -3.90
C PHE A 57 23.89 -0.32 -3.26
N GLY A 58 24.70 -1.35 -3.45
CA GLY A 58 24.63 -2.60 -4.18
C GLY A 58 25.97 -3.30 -3.90
N PHE A 59 26.01 -4.63 -3.82
CA PHE A 59 27.26 -5.38 -3.95
C PHE A 59 26.96 -6.66 -4.73
N VAL A 60 27.27 -6.59 -6.03
CA VAL A 60 27.49 -7.77 -6.87
C VAL A 60 28.94 -8.18 -6.63
N SER A 61 29.17 -9.29 -5.95
CA SER A 61 30.46 -9.98 -5.98
C SER A 61 30.34 -11.16 -6.93
N VAL A 62 30.89 -10.99 -8.13
CA VAL A 62 31.16 -12.07 -9.08
C VAL A 62 32.27 -12.94 -8.49
N ASN A 63 31.97 -14.22 -8.27
CA ASN A 63 32.97 -15.25 -8.04
C ASN A 63 33.62 -15.59 -9.39
N GLY A 64 34.94 -15.39 -9.50
CA GLY A 64 35.76 -15.85 -10.61
C GLY A 64 37.03 -16.51 -10.07
N ALA A 65 37.06 -17.84 -10.11
CA ALA A 65 38.19 -18.67 -9.72
C ALA A 65 39.40 -18.47 -10.65
N THR A 66 40.62 -18.57 -10.12
CA THR A 66 41.76 -19.10 -10.88
C THR A 66 42.74 -19.79 -9.93
N THR A 67 42.87 -21.09 -10.15
CA THR A 67 43.82 -22.03 -9.59
C THR A 67 45.23 -21.73 -10.11
N GLY A 68 46.24 -21.74 -9.24
CA GLY A 68 47.65 -21.69 -9.65
C GLY A 68 48.63 -21.48 -8.51
N ALA A 69 49.15 -22.58 -7.95
CA ALA A 69 50.45 -22.65 -7.27
C ALA A 69 51.38 -23.52 -8.16
N PRO A 70 52.71 -23.67 -7.91
CA PRO A 70 53.54 -23.15 -6.82
C PRO A 70 54.94 -22.61 -7.24
N GLN A 71 55.64 -21.86 -6.37
CA GLN A 71 57.10 -22.00 -6.21
C GLN A 71 57.65 -21.30 -4.93
N LEU A 72 58.38 -22.07 -4.12
CA LEU A 72 59.36 -21.68 -3.09
C LEU A 72 60.78 -21.75 -3.74
N PRO A 73 61.90 -21.23 -3.16
CA PRO A 73 62.19 -21.21 -1.71
C PRO A 73 63.07 -20.07 -1.11
N ALA A 74 63.13 -20.14 0.22
CA ALA A 74 64.24 -19.80 1.13
C ALA A 74 64.55 -18.34 1.49
N GLY A 75 64.38 -18.05 2.78
CA GLY A 75 64.92 -16.89 3.49
C GLY A 75 64.39 -16.82 4.92
N SER A 76 65.05 -17.52 5.85
CA SER A 76 64.78 -17.44 7.30
C SER A 76 65.12 -16.04 7.84
N LEU A 77 64.30 -15.52 8.76
CA LEU A 77 64.73 -14.79 9.97
C LEU A 77 63.55 -14.56 10.93
N THR A 78 63.78 -14.97 12.17
CA THR A 78 62.86 -14.99 13.32
C THR A 78 62.72 -13.59 13.93
N THR A 79 61.51 -13.15 14.24
CA THR A 79 61.26 -12.17 15.32
C THR A 79 59.80 -12.24 15.79
N PRO A 80 59.52 -12.18 17.10
CA PRO A 80 58.20 -12.41 17.65
C PRO A 80 57.27 -11.20 17.49
N VAL A 81 56.02 -11.57 17.26
CA VAL A 81 54.81 -10.77 17.07
C VAL A 81 54.45 -9.94 18.31
N PRO A 82 54.21 -8.62 18.19
CA PRO A 82 53.20 -7.97 19.02
C PRO A 82 51.84 -8.15 18.32
N SER A 83 51.01 -9.00 18.91
CA SER A 83 49.61 -9.16 18.53
C SER A 83 48.87 -7.87 18.84
N VAL A 84 48.84 -6.96 17.88
CA VAL A 84 47.78 -5.96 17.83
C VAL A 84 46.51 -6.72 17.46
N SER A 85 45.71 -7.02 18.47
CA SER A 85 44.34 -7.50 18.32
C SER A 85 43.59 -6.56 17.41
N SER A 86 43.61 -6.85 16.11
CA SER A 86 42.67 -6.29 15.16
C SER A 86 41.32 -6.81 15.62
N THR A 87 40.56 -5.94 16.27
CA THR A 87 39.18 -6.19 16.64
C THR A 87 38.46 -6.40 15.31
N SER A 88 38.36 -7.68 14.91
CA SER A 88 37.67 -8.09 13.70
C SER A 88 36.25 -7.54 13.81
N THR A 89 35.98 -6.53 13.00
CA THR A 89 34.65 -5.96 12.87
C THR A 89 33.84 -6.93 12.01
N GLU A 90 33.47 -8.07 12.59
CA GLU A 90 32.45 -8.99 12.05
C GLU A 90 31.10 -8.94 12.83
N PRO A 91 30.45 -7.77 13.00
CA PRO A 91 29.02 -7.75 13.30
C PRO A 91 28.12 -7.78 12.03
N SER A 92 28.67 -7.67 10.82
CA SER A 92 27.90 -7.39 9.60
C SER A 92 27.08 -8.56 9.05
N THR A 93 27.54 -9.80 9.14
CA THR A 93 26.88 -10.95 8.49
C THR A 93 25.60 -11.40 9.21
N SER A 94 25.58 -11.36 10.55
CA SER A 94 24.42 -11.76 11.36
C SER A 94 23.30 -10.70 11.35
N ALA A 95 23.66 -9.42 11.41
CA ALA A 95 22.70 -8.33 11.30
C ALA A 95 22.05 -8.29 9.91
N ALA A 96 22.84 -8.40 8.83
CA ALA A 96 22.32 -8.46 7.46
C ALA A 96 21.41 -9.66 7.23
N ARG A 97 21.77 -10.85 7.74
CA ARG A 97 20.93 -12.06 7.63
C ARG A 97 19.59 -11.88 8.36
N ARG A 98 19.59 -11.29 9.56
CA ARG A 98 18.35 -11.00 10.30
C ARG A 98 17.47 -9.99 9.57
N ALA A 99 18.05 -8.95 8.99
CA ALA A 99 17.32 -7.97 8.19
C ALA A 99 16.68 -8.61 6.94
N ALA A 100 17.42 -9.44 6.22
CA ALA A 100 16.90 -10.17 5.05
C ALA A 100 15.76 -11.13 5.43
N ALA A 101 15.89 -11.86 6.53
CA ALA A 101 14.84 -12.75 7.03
C ALA A 101 13.58 -11.98 7.43
N ALA A 102 13.74 -10.82 8.10
CA ALA A 102 12.61 -9.96 8.46
C ALA A 102 11.90 -9.38 7.23
N ALA A 103 12.64 -8.97 6.20
CA ALA A 103 12.07 -8.49 4.94
C ALA A 103 11.28 -9.59 4.22
N ALA A 104 11.83 -10.80 4.14
CA ALA A 104 11.14 -11.95 3.55
C ALA A 104 9.87 -12.31 4.31
N ALA A 105 9.90 -12.29 5.65
CA ALA A 105 8.72 -12.53 6.49
C ALA A 105 7.64 -11.45 6.29
N ALA A 106 8.04 -10.18 6.20
CA ALA A 106 7.11 -9.09 5.92
C ALA A 106 6.44 -9.25 4.54
N GLU A 107 7.19 -9.65 3.52
CA GLU A 107 6.64 -9.87 2.19
C GLU A 107 5.69 -11.06 2.14
N ALA A 108 6.03 -12.16 2.82
CA ALA A 108 5.14 -13.30 2.97
C ALA A 108 3.82 -12.92 3.68
N ALA A 109 3.89 -12.03 4.68
CA ALA A 109 2.70 -11.53 5.36
C ALA A 109 1.80 -10.70 4.42
N ARG A 110 2.39 -9.84 3.57
CA ARG A 110 1.65 -9.07 2.55
C ARG A 110 0.97 -9.97 1.53
N ALA A 111 1.70 -10.96 1.01
CA ALA A 111 1.16 -11.93 0.05
C ALA A 111 0.00 -12.73 0.65
N ARG A 112 0.12 -13.15 1.91
CA ARG A 112 -0.96 -13.86 2.62
C ARG A 112 -2.19 -12.98 2.82
N ALA A 113 -2.01 -11.73 3.23
CA ALA A 113 -3.10 -10.78 3.42
C ALA A 113 -3.82 -10.46 2.08
N ALA A 114 -3.08 -10.31 0.98
CA ALA A 114 -3.66 -10.14 -0.35
C ALA A 114 -4.48 -11.36 -0.79
N ALA A 115 -3.99 -12.58 -0.55
CA ALA A 115 -4.74 -13.80 -0.81
C ALA A 115 -6.04 -13.89 0.02
N GLU A 116 -5.98 -13.54 1.31
CA GLU A 116 -7.16 -13.46 2.18
C GLU A 116 -8.16 -12.40 1.67
N ALA A 117 -7.68 -11.24 1.24
CA ALA A 117 -8.47 -10.18 0.65
C ALA A 117 -9.23 -10.64 -0.61
N ALA A 118 -8.59 -11.43 -1.49
CA ALA A 118 -9.26 -11.98 -2.67
C ALA A 118 -10.47 -12.86 -2.30
N VAL A 119 -10.30 -13.76 -1.34
CA VAL A 119 -11.37 -14.65 -0.84
C VAL A 119 -12.49 -13.82 -0.20
N TYR A 120 -12.12 -12.81 0.60
CA TYR A 120 -13.07 -11.95 1.28
C TYR A 120 -13.89 -11.11 0.28
N LEU A 121 -13.26 -10.55 -0.75
CA LEU A 121 -13.93 -9.80 -1.81
C LEU A 121 -14.84 -10.68 -2.67
N GLN A 122 -14.42 -11.90 -2.99
CA GLN A 122 -15.27 -12.84 -3.70
C GLN A 122 -16.53 -13.17 -2.88
N SER A 123 -16.40 -13.27 -1.56
CA SER A 123 -17.53 -13.48 -0.65
C SER A 123 -18.47 -12.27 -0.61
N PHE A 124 -17.94 -11.05 -0.63
CA PHE A 124 -18.73 -9.83 -0.76
C PHE A 124 -19.53 -9.80 -2.08
N LEU A 125 -18.88 -10.08 -3.21
CA LEU A 125 -19.55 -10.12 -4.52
C LEU A 125 -20.64 -11.20 -4.57
N ALA A 126 -20.37 -12.39 -4.02
CA ALA A 126 -21.37 -13.46 -3.94
C ALA A 126 -22.58 -13.05 -3.09
N SER A 127 -22.36 -12.39 -1.95
CA SER A 127 -23.44 -11.88 -1.11
C SER A 127 -24.21 -10.75 -1.79
N TRP A 128 -23.53 -9.86 -2.52
CA TRP A 128 -24.20 -8.81 -3.29
C TRP A 128 -25.07 -9.41 -4.40
N GLN A 129 -24.53 -10.36 -5.17
CA GLN A 129 -25.29 -11.03 -6.22
C GLN A 129 -26.55 -11.74 -5.67
N LYS A 130 -26.43 -12.36 -4.50
CA LYS A 130 -27.53 -13.12 -3.88
C LYS A 130 -28.56 -12.25 -3.17
N ASP A 131 -28.09 -11.32 -2.33
CA ASP A 131 -28.91 -10.61 -1.34
C ASP A 131 -29.02 -9.10 -1.63
N GLY A 132 -28.29 -8.59 -2.63
CA GLY A 132 -28.24 -7.18 -3.00
C GLY A 132 -27.16 -6.39 -2.27
N LEU A 133 -26.85 -5.18 -2.79
CA LEU A 133 -25.76 -4.35 -2.26
C LEU A 133 -26.02 -3.90 -0.82
N ASN A 134 -27.27 -3.65 -0.45
CA ASN A 134 -27.60 -3.19 0.89
C ASN A 134 -27.25 -4.25 1.94
N ALA A 135 -27.72 -5.50 1.76
CA ALA A 135 -27.45 -6.60 2.68
C ALA A 135 -25.95 -6.95 2.74
N ALA A 136 -25.29 -7.08 1.58
CA ALA A 136 -23.85 -7.27 1.53
C ALA A 136 -23.09 -6.08 2.16
N GLY A 137 -23.58 -4.87 1.92
CA GLY A 137 -23.08 -3.62 2.46
C GLY A 137 -23.00 -3.64 3.99
N GLN A 138 -24.10 -4.02 4.64
CA GLN A 138 -24.17 -4.12 6.10
C GLN A 138 -23.19 -5.13 6.69
N LYS A 139 -22.85 -6.18 5.95
CA LYS A 139 -21.97 -7.25 6.42
C LYS A 139 -20.49 -6.95 6.20
N TYR A 140 -20.14 -6.39 5.04
CA TYR A 140 -18.75 -6.32 4.59
C TYR A 140 -18.18 -4.90 4.59
N LEU A 141 -19.00 -3.87 4.29
CA LEU A 141 -18.49 -2.51 4.14
C LEU A 141 -18.29 -1.83 5.48
N ASP A 142 -17.29 -0.95 5.52
CA ASP A 142 -17.14 0.04 6.57
C ASP A 142 -18.46 0.82 6.77
N PRO A 143 -18.91 1.06 8.02
CA PRO A 143 -20.15 1.77 8.31
C PRO A 143 -20.34 3.09 7.54
N SER A 144 -19.26 3.85 7.29
CA SER A 144 -19.32 5.13 6.58
C SER A 144 -19.64 4.99 5.09
N MET A 145 -19.40 3.83 4.48
CA MET A 145 -19.70 3.56 3.07
C MET A 145 -21.00 2.78 2.86
N ARG A 146 -21.64 2.32 3.94
CA ARG A 146 -22.90 1.59 3.82
C ARG A 146 -23.91 2.53 3.22
N ALA A 147 -24.30 2.22 1.99
CA ALA A 147 -25.20 3.08 1.26
C ALA A 147 -26.56 3.13 1.97
N ASP A 148 -27.16 4.32 2.04
CA ASP A 148 -28.61 4.52 2.15
C ASP A 148 -29.32 4.17 0.82
N GLN A 149 -28.76 3.23 0.04
CA GLN A 149 -29.31 2.88 -1.26
C GLN A 149 -30.64 2.17 -1.06
N THR A 150 -31.70 2.87 -1.43
CA THR A 150 -33.01 2.29 -1.73
C THR A 150 -32.83 1.17 -2.75
N GLN A 151 -33.25 -0.03 -2.35
CA GLN A 151 -33.45 -1.20 -3.22
C GLN A 151 -33.95 -0.78 -4.61
N GLY A 152 -33.29 -1.23 -5.69
CA GLY A 152 -33.98 -1.32 -6.99
C GLY A 152 -33.16 -1.15 -8.26
N ASN A 153 -32.09 -0.34 -8.28
CA ASN A 153 -31.50 0.07 -9.57
C ASN A 153 -30.15 -0.55 -9.93
N LEU A 154 -29.45 -1.16 -8.97
CA LEU A 154 -28.15 -1.78 -9.21
C LEU A 154 -28.15 -3.23 -8.77
N VAL A 155 -28.26 -4.13 -9.75
CA VAL A 155 -28.29 -5.57 -9.52
C VAL A 155 -27.04 -6.19 -10.12
N LEU A 156 -26.20 -6.79 -9.26
CA LEU A 156 -25.04 -7.55 -9.70
C LEU A 156 -25.52 -8.90 -10.23
N ILE A 157 -25.39 -9.12 -11.54
CA ILE A 157 -25.74 -10.38 -12.21
C ILE A 157 -24.63 -11.39 -12.02
N ALA A 158 -23.37 -10.95 -12.12
CA ALA A 158 -22.19 -11.78 -11.93
C ALA A 158 -21.01 -10.90 -11.50
N GLY A 159 -20.14 -11.43 -10.66
CA GLY A 159 -18.93 -10.73 -10.22
C GLY A 159 -17.82 -11.71 -9.88
N THR A 160 -16.60 -11.44 -10.35
CA THR A 160 -15.43 -12.25 -10.03
C THR A 160 -14.23 -11.37 -9.74
N VAL A 161 -13.47 -11.73 -8.71
CA VAL A 161 -12.16 -11.13 -8.43
C VAL A 161 -11.13 -11.79 -9.36
N THR A 162 -10.55 -11.02 -10.28
CA THR A 162 -9.59 -11.55 -11.26
C THR A 162 -8.14 -11.41 -10.79
N SER A 163 -7.86 -10.44 -9.93
CA SER A 163 -6.53 -10.22 -9.36
C SER A 163 -6.60 -9.37 -8.10
N THR A 164 -5.69 -9.62 -7.17
CA THR A 164 -5.44 -8.75 -6.01
C THR A 164 -3.93 -8.61 -5.80
N GLN A 165 -3.49 -7.39 -5.54
CA GLN A 165 -2.08 -7.09 -5.31
C GLN A 165 -1.94 -6.08 -4.18
N PRO A 166 -0.94 -6.20 -3.29
CA PRO A 166 -0.64 -5.17 -2.30
C PRO A 166 -0.45 -3.81 -2.98
N SER A 167 -1.05 -2.76 -2.41
CA SER A 167 -0.90 -1.39 -2.88
C SER A 167 0.07 -0.61 -2.00
N THR A 168 0.80 0.32 -2.60
CA THR A 168 1.54 1.37 -1.88
C THR A 168 0.77 2.70 -1.83
N ALA A 169 -0.36 2.81 -2.56
CA ALA A 169 -1.23 3.98 -2.55
C ALA A 169 -2.28 3.90 -1.43
N LEU A 170 -2.90 5.05 -1.13
CA LEU A 170 -4.00 5.18 -0.14
C LEU A 170 -3.69 4.47 1.19
N GLY A 171 -2.58 4.87 1.84
CA GLY A 171 -2.12 4.31 3.11
C GLY A 171 -1.34 3.00 2.99
N GLY A 172 -1.44 2.28 1.87
CA GLY A 172 -0.64 1.09 1.57
C GLY A 172 -0.70 0.00 2.65
N TRP A 173 0.45 -0.56 3.01
CA TRP A 173 0.58 -1.57 4.05
C TRP A 173 0.88 -0.96 5.42
N VAL A 174 0.00 -1.16 6.40
CA VAL A 174 0.24 -0.81 7.81
C VAL A 174 0.48 -2.07 8.64
N SER A 175 -0.41 -3.05 8.53
CA SER A 175 -0.31 -4.35 9.17
C SER A 175 -1.17 -5.39 8.41
N ALA A 176 -1.14 -6.65 8.85
CA ALA A 176 -2.05 -7.66 8.33
C ALA A 176 -3.53 -7.39 8.66
N ASP A 177 -3.81 -6.49 9.60
CA ASP A 177 -5.17 -6.11 10.00
C ASP A 177 -5.60 -4.75 9.44
N HIS A 178 -4.67 -4.01 8.83
CA HIS A 178 -4.92 -2.73 8.17
C HIS A 178 -4.01 -2.58 6.94
N PHE A 179 -4.58 -2.78 5.75
CA PHE A 179 -3.82 -2.70 4.50
C PHE A 179 -4.72 -2.36 3.31
N THR A 180 -4.10 -1.84 2.25
CA THR A 180 -4.76 -1.55 0.98
C THR A 180 -4.24 -2.47 -0.13
N VAL A 181 -5.15 -2.97 -0.97
CA VAL A 181 -4.84 -3.72 -2.19
C VAL A 181 -5.39 -3.00 -3.42
N ILE A 182 -4.79 -3.23 -4.59
CA ILE A 182 -5.46 -3.04 -5.87
C ILE A 182 -6.15 -4.35 -6.20
N ALA A 183 -7.47 -4.31 -6.35
CA ALA A 183 -8.28 -5.43 -6.76
C ALA A 183 -8.86 -5.17 -8.15
N ASN A 184 -8.72 -6.17 -9.03
CA ASN A 184 -9.37 -6.19 -10.33
C ASN A 184 -10.59 -7.10 -10.25
N PHE A 185 -11.70 -6.60 -10.78
CA PHE A 185 -12.96 -7.30 -10.85
C PHE A 185 -13.41 -7.42 -12.30
N ASP A 186 -14.10 -8.52 -12.62
CA ASP A 186 -14.97 -8.59 -13.78
C ASP A 186 -16.41 -8.60 -13.28
N LEU A 187 -17.15 -7.52 -13.56
CA LEU A 187 -18.47 -7.25 -12.98
C LEU A 187 -19.52 -7.17 -14.08
N ARG A 188 -20.67 -7.77 -13.87
CA ARG A 188 -21.82 -7.66 -14.76
C ARG A 188 -23.04 -7.22 -14.00
N PHE A 189 -23.65 -6.14 -14.44
CA PHE A 189 -24.81 -5.54 -13.80
C PHE A 189 -26.01 -5.47 -14.74
N SER A 190 -27.21 -5.46 -14.16
CA SER A 190 -28.41 -4.88 -14.78
C SER A 190 -28.77 -3.58 -14.07
N GLY A 191 -29.42 -2.68 -14.83
CA GLY A 191 -29.82 -1.35 -14.34
C GLY A 191 -28.68 -0.33 -14.41
N ASN A 192 -28.72 0.65 -13.50
CA ASN A 192 -27.75 1.74 -13.46
C ASN A 192 -26.55 1.36 -12.58
N PHE A 193 -25.45 1.00 -13.23
CA PHE A 193 -24.19 0.59 -12.59
C PHE A 193 -23.32 1.73 -12.08
N GLY A 194 -23.66 2.98 -12.42
CA GLY A 194 -23.00 4.18 -11.90
C GLY A 194 -21.47 4.05 -11.90
N ALA A 195 -20.89 4.30 -10.72
CA ALA A 195 -19.44 4.31 -10.54
C ALA A 195 -18.77 2.92 -10.58
N TRP A 196 -19.51 1.80 -10.58
CA TRP A 196 -18.91 0.45 -10.57
C TRP A 196 -18.44 0.01 -11.96
N GLY A 197 -19.12 0.46 -13.01
CA GLY A 197 -18.87 0.03 -14.40
C GLY A 197 -19.37 -1.39 -14.67
N ASN A 198 -19.37 -1.79 -15.95
CA ASN A 198 -19.67 -3.15 -16.41
C ASN A 198 -18.43 -3.68 -17.15
N GLY A 199 -18.08 -4.95 -16.95
CA GLY A 199 -16.82 -5.56 -17.36
C GLY A 199 -15.69 -5.36 -16.33
N VAL A 200 -14.47 -5.20 -16.83
CA VAL A 200 -13.27 -5.08 -16.00
C VAL A 200 -13.24 -3.75 -15.25
N SER A 201 -13.06 -3.81 -13.93
CA SER A 201 -13.04 -2.65 -13.04
C SER A 201 -11.94 -2.82 -11.99
N SER A 202 -11.03 -1.86 -11.90
CA SER A 202 -9.97 -1.84 -10.90
C SER A 202 -10.32 -0.89 -9.76
N ARG A 203 -10.07 -1.30 -8.51
CA ARG A 203 -10.29 -0.47 -7.32
C ARG A 203 -9.16 -0.62 -6.33
N PHE A 204 -8.86 0.45 -5.62
CA PHE A 204 -8.23 0.30 -4.33
C PHE A 204 -9.26 -0.15 -3.31
N VAL A 205 -8.88 -1.13 -2.51
CA VAL A 205 -9.70 -1.64 -1.41
C VAL A 205 -8.86 -1.65 -0.15
N THR A 206 -9.29 -0.89 0.85
CA THR A 206 -8.68 -0.88 2.17
C THR A 206 -9.42 -1.85 3.07
N PHE A 207 -8.68 -2.71 3.75
CA PHE A 207 -9.15 -3.69 4.71
C PHE A 207 -8.77 -3.23 6.10
N VAL A 208 -9.73 -3.22 7.02
CA VAL A 208 -9.51 -2.91 8.42
C VAL A 208 -10.23 -3.94 9.28
N ARG A 209 -9.55 -4.52 10.26
CA ARG A 209 -10.21 -5.28 11.34
C ARG A 209 -9.59 -4.92 12.69
N SER A 210 -10.39 -5.01 13.74
CA SER A 210 -9.93 -4.71 15.10
C SER A 210 -8.99 -5.78 15.68
N SER A 211 -9.07 -7.01 15.14
CA SER A 211 -8.24 -8.15 15.55
C SER A 211 -8.32 -9.27 14.51
N ALA A 212 -7.39 -10.22 14.56
CA ALA A 212 -7.37 -11.38 13.67
C ALA A 212 -8.63 -12.28 13.73
N ALA A 213 -9.39 -12.22 14.84
CA ALA A 213 -10.64 -12.97 15.00
C ALA A 213 -11.88 -12.22 14.48
N ALA A 214 -11.75 -10.90 14.25
CA ALA A 214 -12.85 -10.08 13.73
C ALA A 214 -12.88 -10.15 12.19
N PRO A 215 -14.07 -10.05 11.56
CA PRO A 215 -14.16 -9.89 10.12
C PRO A 215 -13.54 -8.54 9.69
N TYR A 216 -13.01 -8.49 8.47
CA TYR A 216 -12.64 -7.21 7.88
C TYR A 216 -13.85 -6.34 7.60
N GLN A 217 -13.64 -5.04 7.69
CA GLN A 217 -14.46 -4.03 7.07
C GLN A 217 -13.68 -3.48 5.88
N ILE A 218 -14.35 -3.38 4.73
CA ILE A 218 -13.72 -2.92 3.50
C ILE A 218 -14.19 -1.53 3.11
N THR A 219 -13.24 -0.72 2.63
CA THR A 219 -13.47 0.60 2.04
C THR A 219 -13.04 0.56 0.57
N PHE A 220 -13.91 0.99 -0.34
CA PHE A 220 -13.64 1.07 -1.78
C PHE A 220 -13.31 2.52 -2.15
N ALA A 221 -12.20 2.73 -2.84
CA ALA A 221 -11.92 3.99 -3.51
C ALA A 221 -12.01 3.82 -5.03
N THR A 222 -12.52 4.87 -5.71
CA THR A 222 -12.63 4.90 -7.17
C THR A 222 -11.25 5.16 -7.80
N GLY A 223 -10.72 4.16 -8.51
CA GLY A 223 -9.56 4.24 -9.42
C GLY A 223 -8.17 4.15 -8.74
N PRO A 224 -7.15 3.61 -9.44
CA PRO A 224 -5.78 4.14 -9.42
C PRO A 224 -5.65 5.51 -10.09
#